data_AF-A0A7V9HQ16-F1
#
_entry.id   AF-A0A7V9HQ16-F1
#
_cell.length_a   1.000
_cell.length_b   1.000
_cell.length_c   1.000
_cell.angle_alpha   90.00
_cell.angle_beta   90.00
_cell.angle_gamma   90.00
#
_symmetry.space_group_name_H-M   'P 1'
#
loop_
_entity.id
_entity.type
_entity.pdbx_description
1 polymer ?
#
loop_
_entity_poly.entity_id
_entity_poly.type
_entity_poly.pdbx_seq_one_letter_code
_entity_poly.pdbx_strand_id
1 'polypeptide(L)'
;MSQAGGTLKGERTPIGEVASFDGGLVEVGTGAWAWIQPNGGLGESNAGLIVGAGESLLIDTLWDARLTETMLTATEPVTAAAGAPIRTLL
;
A
#
# COMPACT_ATOMS: atom_id res chain seq x y z
N MET A 1 -6.16 19.34 2.47
CA MET A 1 -6.99 18.66 1.47
C MET A 1 -6.07 17.77 0.65
N SER A 2 -6.00 16.48 0.98
CA SER A 2 -5.46 15.45 0.08
C SER A 2 -6.12 14.14 0.50
N GLN A 3 -7.13 13.73 -0.25
CA GLN A 3 -7.67 12.38 -0.22
C GLN A 3 -6.99 11.66 -1.37
N ALA A 4 -5.76 11.18 -1.14
CA ALA A 4 -5.03 10.35 -2.07
C ALA A 4 -4.63 9.08 -1.30
N GLY A 5 -5.60 8.21 -1.09
CA GLY A 5 -5.38 6.86 -0.58
C GLY A 5 -6.46 6.00 -1.19
N GLY A 6 -6.09 5.11 -2.11
CA GLY A 6 -6.99 4.07 -2.60
C GLY A 6 -7.40 3.22 -1.40
N THR A 7 -8.52 3.58 -0.79
CA THR A 7 -9.09 2.84 0.34
C THR A 7 -9.80 1.63 -0.21
N LEU A 8 -9.55 0.45 0.35
CA LEU A 8 -10.41 -0.73 0.18
C LEU A 8 -11.70 -0.50 1.00
N LYS A 9 -12.45 0.57 0.69
CA LYS A 9 -13.54 1.06 1.54
C LYS A 9 -14.79 0.24 1.30
N GLY A 10 -15.19 -0.55 2.30
CA GLY A 10 -16.39 -1.39 2.24
C GLY A 10 -16.18 -2.78 1.63
N GLU A 11 -14.94 -3.23 1.51
CA GLU A 11 -14.58 -4.49 0.85
C GLU A 11 -14.37 -5.63 1.85
N ARG A 12 -14.57 -6.87 1.37
CA ARG A 12 -14.17 -8.07 2.12
C ARG A 12 -12.63 -8.14 2.15
N THR A 13 -12.06 -8.81 3.14
CA THR A 13 -10.61 -9.08 3.15
C THR A 13 -10.21 -9.93 1.93
N PRO A 14 -8.92 -10.01 1.57
CA PRO A 14 -8.44 -10.90 0.51
C PRO A 14 -8.95 -12.35 0.60
N ILE A 15 -9.20 -12.85 1.82
CA ILE A 15 -9.73 -14.19 2.07
C ILE A 15 -11.27 -14.23 2.21
N GLY A 16 -11.95 -13.10 2.02
CA GLY A 16 -13.41 -13.00 2.07
C GLY A 16 -13.97 -12.73 3.46
N GLU A 17 -13.23 -12.24 4.44
CA GLU A 17 -13.85 -11.87 5.71
C GLU A 17 -14.51 -10.49 5.63
N VAL A 18 -15.42 -10.19 6.55
CA VAL A 18 -15.90 -8.81 6.72
C VAL A 18 -14.76 -7.98 7.28
N ALA A 19 -14.38 -6.88 6.62
CA ALA A 19 -13.34 -5.99 7.11
C ALA A 19 -13.75 -5.34 8.45
N SER A 20 -12.83 -5.36 9.42
CA SER A 20 -12.96 -4.80 10.77
C SER A 20 -12.44 -3.36 10.83
N PHE A 21 -11.61 -2.97 9.87
CA PHE A 21 -11.08 -1.62 9.69
C PHE A 21 -10.77 -1.38 8.20
N ASP A 22 -10.64 -0.10 7.82
CA ASP A 22 -10.33 0.29 6.46
C ASP A 22 -8.92 -0.21 6.06
N GLY A 23 -8.83 -0.88 4.91
CA GLY A 23 -7.57 -1.26 4.28
C GLY A 23 -7.13 -0.30 3.18
N GLY A 24 -5.98 -0.61 2.58
CA GLY A 24 -5.39 0.13 1.47
C GLY A 24 -4.21 1.00 1.87
N LEU A 25 -3.88 1.98 1.03
CA LEU A 25 -2.68 2.81 1.19
C LEU A 25 -2.94 4.02 2.11
N VAL A 26 -2.11 4.18 3.13
CA VAL A 26 -2.22 5.24 4.15
C VAL A 26 -0.87 5.93 4.34
N GLU A 27 -0.84 7.26 4.36
CA GLU A 27 0.36 8.03 4.75
C GLU A 27 0.51 7.98 6.29
N VAL A 28 1.66 7.50 6.76
CA VAL A 28 1.97 7.34 8.20
C VAL A 28 3.02 8.34 8.68
N GLY A 29 3.60 9.11 7.77
CA GLY A 29 4.54 10.21 8.02
C GLY A 29 4.97 10.83 6.70
N THR A 30 5.67 11.96 6.75
CA THR A 30 6.13 12.65 5.54
C THR A 30 6.95 11.72 4.65
N GLY A 31 6.40 11.37 3.48
CA GLY A 31 7.06 10.46 2.53
C GLY A 31 7.08 8.99 2.96
N ALA A 32 6.35 8.61 4.02
CA ALA A 32 6.24 7.25 4.52
C ALA A 32 4.79 6.76 4.43
N TRP A 33 4.58 5.66 3.72
CA TRP A 33 3.26 5.09 3.44
C TRP A 33 3.21 3.63 3.84
N ALA A 34 2.04 3.18 4.27
CA ALA A 34 1.77 1.80 4.62
C ALA A 34 0.59 1.27 3.80
N TRP A 35 0.76 0.08 3.23
CA TRP A 35 -0.35 -0.74 2.74
C TRP A 35 -0.89 -1.57 3.89
N ILE A 36 -2.16 -1.37 4.21
CA ILE A 36 -2.83 -2.02 5.34
C ILE A 36 -3.84 -3.04 4.81
N GLN A 37 -3.64 -4.31 5.16
CA GLN A 37 -4.66 -5.34 4.94
C GLN A 37 -5.73 -5.28 6.04
N PRO A 38 -7.02 -5.28 5.69
CA PRO A 38 -8.09 -5.34 6.68
C PRO A 38 -8.05 -6.68 7.41
N ASN A 39 -8.23 -6.66 8.73
CA ASN A 39 -8.23 -7.80 9.67
C ASN A 39 -6.87 -8.42 9.99
N GLY A 40 -5.91 -8.48 9.07
CA GLY A 40 -4.57 -9.03 9.35
C GLY A 40 -4.61 -10.53 9.71
N GLY A 41 -5.43 -11.30 8.99
CA GLY A 41 -5.57 -12.74 9.14
C GLY A 41 -4.33 -13.53 8.75
N LEU A 42 -4.39 -14.86 8.87
CA LEU A 42 -3.25 -15.73 8.62
C LEU A 42 -2.79 -15.65 7.15
N GLY A 43 -1.59 -15.14 6.90
CA GLY A 43 -1.01 -14.96 5.56
C GLY A 43 -1.28 -13.59 4.93
N GLU A 44 -2.10 -12.74 5.55
CA GLU A 44 -2.23 -11.35 5.12
C GLU A 44 -1.00 -10.54 5.57
N SER A 45 -0.42 -9.79 4.64
CA SER A 45 0.81 -9.02 4.85
C SER A 45 0.53 -7.55 4.67
N ASN A 46 1.07 -6.71 5.55
CA ASN A 46 1.20 -5.28 5.27
C ASN A 46 2.48 -5.05 4.46
N ALA A 47 2.58 -3.89 3.82
CA ALA A 47 3.78 -3.47 3.11
C ALA A 47 4.03 -1.97 3.35
N GLY A 48 5.23 -1.51 3.02
CA GLY A 48 5.63 -0.12 3.20
C GLY A 48 6.15 0.51 1.92
N LEU A 49 6.00 1.82 1.79
CA LEU A 49 6.64 2.62 0.75
C LEU A 49 7.30 3.84 1.40
N ILE A 50 8.60 3.99 1.16
CA ILE A 50 9.36 5.20 1.51
C ILE A 50 9.68 5.96 0.23
N VAL A 51 9.18 7.19 0.14
CA VAL A 51 9.38 8.09 -1.00
C VAL A 51 10.55 9.02 -0.68
N GLY A 52 11.64 8.85 -1.44
CA GLY A 52 12.86 9.63 -1.29
C GLY A 52 13.05 10.68 -2.38
N ALA A 53 14.24 11.28 -2.41
CA ALA A 53 14.62 12.24 -3.44
C ALA A 53 14.99 11.52 -4.74
N GLY A 54 14.03 11.42 -5.67
CA GLY A 54 14.24 10.88 -7.02
C GLY A 54 14.10 9.36 -7.15
N GLU A 55 14.00 8.63 -6.04
CA GLU A 55 13.72 7.19 -6.02
C GLU A 55 12.93 6.81 -4.76
N SER A 56 12.18 5.71 -4.86
CA SER A 56 11.39 5.15 -3.76
C SER A 56 11.82 3.72 -3.43
N LEU A 57 11.63 3.36 -2.17
CA LEU A 57 11.87 2.04 -1.59
C LEU A 57 10.53 1.40 -1.25
N LEU A 58 10.29 0.19 -1.78
CA LEU A 58 9.19 -0.67 -1.36
C LEU A 58 9.69 -1.64 -0.28
N ILE A 59 8.92 -1.83 0.78
CA ILE A 59 9.21 -2.75 1.89
C ILE A 59 8.16 -3.85 1.85
N ASP A 60 8.62 -5.10 1.75
CA ASP A 60 7.82 -6.29 1.52
C ASP A 60 7.00 -6.27 0.20
N THR A 61 6.55 -7.46 -0.19
CA THR A 61 5.46 -7.64 -1.16
C THR A 61 4.28 -8.33 -0.48
N LEU A 62 3.16 -8.42 -1.17
CA LEU A 62 2.00 -9.11 -0.63
C LEU A 62 2.05 -10.61 -0.96
N TRP A 63 1.17 -11.36 -0.28
CA TRP A 63 1.05 -12.81 -0.39
C TRP A 63 1.06 -13.36 -1.82
N ASP A 64 0.42 -12.65 -2.76
CA ASP A 64 0.45 -12.99 -4.17
C ASP A 64 0.67 -11.77 -5.08
N ALA A 65 0.92 -12.08 -6.36
CA ALA A 65 1.21 -11.08 -7.39
C ALA A 65 0.02 -10.14 -7.68
N ARG A 66 -1.22 -10.61 -7.58
CA ARG A 66 -2.41 -9.78 -7.87
C ARG A 66 -2.67 -8.76 -6.76
N LEU A 67 -2.48 -9.19 -5.51
CA LEU A 67 -2.50 -8.29 -4.37
C LEU A 67 -1.37 -7.26 -4.50
N THR A 68 -0.16 -7.71 -4.82
CA THR A 68 1.00 -6.83 -5.01
C THR A 68 0.75 -5.83 -6.15
N GLU A 69 0.17 -6.24 -7.27
CA GLU A 69 -0.21 -5.36 -8.38
C GLU A 69 -1.25 -4.30 -7.96
N THR A 70 -2.23 -4.70 -7.15
CA THR A 70 -3.24 -3.78 -6.59
C THR A 70 -2.59 -2.72 -5.71
N MET A 71 -1.66 -3.13 -4.83
CA MET A 71 -0.88 -2.22 -4.01
C MET A 71 -0.02 -1.29 -4.87
N LEU A 72 0.70 -1.82 -5.87
CA LEU A 72 1.55 -1.03 -6.75
C LEU A 72 0.74 0.05 -7.49
N THR A 73 -0.45 -0.31 -7.99
CA THR A 73 -1.39 0.61 -8.63
C THR A 73 -1.80 1.73 -7.67
N ALA A 74 -2.05 1.42 -6.40
CA ALA A 74 -2.39 2.44 -5.40
C ALA A 74 -1.20 3.35 -5.05
N THR A 75 0.04 2.84 -5.10
CA THR A 75 1.26 3.63 -4.84
C THR A 75 1.72 4.48 -6.03
N GLU A 76 1.30 4.16 -7.25
CA GLU A 76 1.74 4.85 -8.47
C GLU A 76 1.50 6.37 -8.42
N PRO A 77 0.32 6.89 -8.03
CA PRO A 77 0.10 8.33 -7.97
C PRO A 77 1.05 9.06 -7.01
N VAL A 78 1.44 8.39 -5.91
CA VAL A 78 2.36 8.93 -4.90
C VAL A 78 3.77 9.06 -5.48
N THR A 79 4.27 7.98 -6.06
CA THR A 79 5.63 7.95 -6.64
C THR A 79 5.76 8.84 -7.88
N ALA A 80 4.72 8.91 -8.70
CA ALA A 80 4.64 9.79 -9.86
C ALA A 80 4.64 11.28 -9.47
N ALA A 81 3.82 11.66 -8.49
CA ALA A 81 3.76 13.05 -8.01
C ALA A 81 5.10 13.52 -7.42
N ALA A 82 5.85 12.62 -6.80
CA ALA A 82 7.18 12.90 -6.25
C ALA A 82 8.30 12.84 -7.31
N GLY A 83 8.04 12.33 -8.52
CA GLY A 83 9.09 12.05 -9.50
C GLY A 83 10.10 11.00 -9.01
N ALA A 84 9.65 10.07 -8.17
CA ALA A 84 10.50 9.13 -7.44
C ALA A 84 10.02 7.68 -7.66
N PRO A 85 10.39 7.03 -8.78
CA PRO A 85 9.97 5.65 -9.07
C PRO A 85 10.50 4.65 -8.04
N ILE A 86 9.81 3.52 -7.86
CA ILE A 86 10.28 2.41 -7.03
C ILE A 86 11.50 1.76 -7.69
N ARG A 87 12.61 1.69 -6.96
CA ARG A 87 13.91 1.19 -7.46
C ARG A 87 14.52 0.12 -6.57
N THR A 88 14.11 0.11 -5.30
CA THR A 88 14.62 -0.82 -4.29
C THR A 88 13.44 -1.55 -3.66
N LEU A 89 13.64 -2.85 -3.42
CA LEU A 89 12.74 -3.70 -2.64
C LEU A 89 13.54 -4.21 -1.42
N LEU A 90 12.98 -4.05 -0.22
CA LEU A 90 13.49 -4.65 1.03
C LEU A 90 12.60 -5.81 1.45
#